data_AF-A0A3N5Y505-F1
#
_entry.id   AF-A0A3N5Y505-F1
#
_cell.length_a   1.000
_cell.length_b   1.000
_cell.length_c   1.000
_cell.angle_alpha   90.00
_cell.angle_beta   90.00
_cell.angle_gamma   90.00
#
_symmetry.space_group_name_H-M   'P 1'
#
loop_
_entity.id
_entity.type
_entity.pdbx_description
1 polymer ?
#
loop_
_entity_poly.entity_id
_entity_poly.type
_entity_poly.pdbx_seq_one_letter_code
_entity_poly.pdbx_strand_id
1 'polypeptide(L)'
;MQFYFSTIQIPQLRHLSLTERVEKINEATAKLSVPEKTLLNVFKLLVIVPVFALILRTATDWTSILWAGLVILLYPFFVRPMQYTLAAKYLADPQQSQN
;
A
#
# COMPACT_ATOMS: atom_id res chain seq x y z
N MET A 1 4.71 -16.44 -3.19
CA MET A 1 4.77 -15.12 -2.52
C MET A 1 3.49 -14.92 -1.76
N GLN A 2 3.55 -14.51 -0.48
CA GLN A 2 2.34 -14.24 0.31
C GLN A 2 1.91 -12.78 0.08
N PHE A 3 0.63 -12.57 -0.23
CA PHE A 3 0.05 -11.24 -0.37
C PHE A 3 -0.45 -10.77 0.99
N TYR A 4 0.02 -9.61 1.45
CA TYR A 4 -0.37 -9.03 2.73
C TYR A 4 -1.29 -7.83 2.48
N PHE A 5 -2.54 -7.96 2.87
CA PHE A 5 -3.54 -6.87 2.82
C PHE A 5 -3.47 -5.98 4.07
N SER A 6 -2.95 -6.52 5.17
CA SER A 6 -2.82 -5.81 6.44
C SER A 6 -1.49 -6.09 7.10
N THR A 7 -0.99 -5.12 7.85
CA THR A 7 0.24 -5.23 8.66
C THR A 7 0.13 -6.28 9.76
N ILE A 8 -1.10 -6.65 10.16
CA ILE A 8 -1.39 -7.72 11.13
C ILE A 8 -1.08 -9.10 10.55
N GLN A 9 -1.25 -9.27 9.24
CA GLN A 9 -0.99 -10.55 8.56
C GLN A 9 0.50 -10.85 8.45
N ILE A 10 1.37 -9.84 8.66
CA ILE A 10 2.82 -10.01 8.61
C ILE A 10 3.29 -10.59 9.96
N PRO A 11 3.71 -11.86 10.02
CA PRO A 11 4.07 -12.52 11.28
C PRO A 11 5.22 -11.80 11.98
N GLN A 12 6.14 -11.21 11.21
CA GLN A 12 7.32 -10.48 11.70
C GLN A 12 6.97 -9.19 12.45
N LEU A 13 5.75 -8.66 12.30
CA LEU A 13 5.31 -7.39 12.91
C LEU A 13 4.30 -7.58 14.05
N ARG A 14 3.87 -8.82 14.33
CA ARG A 14 2.78 -9.09 15.30
C ARG A 14 3.11 -8.66 16.74
N HIS A 15 4.39 -8.65 17.11
CA HIS A 15 4.85 -8.30 18.46
C HIS A 15 4.96 -6.78 18.70
N LEU A 16 4.87 -5.97 17.63
CA LEU A 16 5.01 -4.52 17.69
C LEU A 16 3.66 -3.83 17.85
N SER A 17 3.65 -2.65 18.48
CA SER A 17 2.48 -1.76 18.56
C SER A 17 2.12 -1.19 17.18
N LEU A 18 0.89 -0.68 17.02
CA LEU A 18 0.42 -0.18 15.72
C LEU A 18 1.36 0.89 15.12
N THR A 19 1.87 1.79 15.94
CA THR A 19 2.80 2.85 15.50
C THR A 19 4.12 2.26 15.02
N GLU A 20 4.71 1.35 15.78
CA GLU A 20 5.97 0.68 15.44
C GLU A 20 5.84 -0.18 14.16
N ARG A 21 4.67 -0.80 13.94
CA ARG A 21 4.40 -1.54 12.70
C ARG A 21 4.43 -0.62 11.47
N VAL A 22 3.85 0.57 11.58
CA VAL A 22 3.84 1.55 10.48
C VAL A 22 5.26 2.05 10.22
N GLU A 23 6.02 2.35 11.27
CA GLU A 23 7.41 2.78 11.17
C GLU A 23 8.28 1.73 10.49
N LYS A 24 8.23 0.47 10.95
CA LYS A 24 8.99 -0.64 10.36
C LYS A 24 8.63 -0.90 8.90
N ILE A 25 7.35 -0.79 8.54
CA ILE A 25 6.94 -0.91 7.14
C ILE A 25 7.47 0.26 6.31
N ASN A 26 7.49 1.48 6.84
CA ASN A 26 8.05 2.63 6.13
C ASN A 26 9.55 2.47 5.91
N GLU A 27 10.29 2.01 6.93
CA GLU A 27 11.72 1.68 6.81
C GLU A 27 11.97 0.61 5.74
N ALA A 28 11.19 -0.46 5.75
CA ALA A 28 11.29 -1.53 4.76
C ALA A 28 10.90 -1.05 3.35
N THR A 29 9.88 -0.19 3.25
CA THR A 29 9.47 0.45 1.99
C THR A 29 10.58 1.35 1.43
N ALA A 30 11.36 2.02 2.29
CA ALA A 30 12.48 2.86 1.88
C ALA A 30 13.62 2.03 1.25
N LYS A 31 13.79 0.77 1.68
CA LYS A 31 14.79 -0.19 1.19
C LYS A 31 14.40 -0.86 -0.14
N LEU A 32 13.18 -0.64 -0.64
CA LEU A 32 12.75 -1.18 -1.93
C LEU A 32 13.69 -0.76 -3.05
N SER A 33 13.97 -1.71 -3.93
CA SER A 33 14.77 -1.46 -5.13
C SER A 33 14.07 -0.45 -6.06
N VAL A 34 14.83 0.21 -6.93
CA VAL A 34 14.29 1.15 -7.94
C VAL A 34 13.13 0.54 -8.75
N PRO A 35 13.24 -0.68 -9.34
CA PRO A 35 12.12 -1.27 -10.09
C PRO A 35 10.87 -1.51 -9.22
N GLU A 36 11.03 -1.88 -7.94
CA GLU A 36 9.88 -2.09 -7.04
C GLU A 36 9.21 -0.78 -6.63
N LYS A 37 9.98 0.29 -6.42
CA LYS A 37 9.44 1.64 -6.20
C LYS A 37 8.68 2.13 -7.44
N THR A 38 9.23 1.90 -8.62
CA THR A 38 8.55 2.20 -9.89
C THR A 38 7.26 1.41 -10.01
N LEU A 39 7.26 0.12 -9.69
CA LEU A 39 6.05 -0.71 -9.71
C LEU A 39 4.98 -0.16 -8.76
N LEU A 40 5.34 0.23 -7.53
CA LEU A 40 4.40 0.88 -6.61
C LEU A 40 3.83 2.18 -7.17
N ASN A 41 4.65 3.00 -7.82
CA ASN A 41 4.18 4.22 -8.46
C ASN A 41 3.29 3.93 -9.68
N VAL A 42 3.58 2.89 -10.47
CA VAL A 42 2.70 2.45 -11.56
C VAL A 42 1.35 2.00 -11.01
N PHE A 43 1.31 1.24 -9.91
CA PHE A 43 0.06 0.88 -9.24
C PHE A 43 -0.70 2.12 -8.73
N LYS A 44 -0.01 3.09 -8.13
CA LYS A 44 -0.63 4.37 -7.75
C LYS A 44 -1.20 5.08 -8.97
N LEU A 45 -0.46 5.12 -10.07
CA LEU A 45 -0.88 5.76 -11.32
C LEU A 45 -2.09 5.06 -11.92
N LEU A 46 -2.12 3.72 -11.93
CA LEU A 46 -3.24 2.91 -12.40
C LEU A 46 -4.52 3.16 -11.59
N VAL A 47 -4.41 3.55 -10.32
CA VAL A 47 -5.56 3.98 -9.52
C VAL A 47 -5.88 5.45 -9.81
N ILE A 48 -4.90 6.33 -9.80
CA ILE A 48 -5.04 7.78 -9.97
C ILE A 48 -5.64 8.16 -11.33
N VAL A 49 -5.18 7.57 -12.42
CA VAL A 49 -5.63 7.91 -13.78
C VAL A 49 -7.14 7.69 -13.97
N PRO A 50 -7.71 6.49 -13.72
CA PRO A 50 -9.16 6.28 -13.86
C PRO A 50 -9.95 7.09 -12.84
N VAL A 51 -9.41 7.29 -11.63
CA VAL A 51 -9.97 8.19 -10.62
C VAL A 51 -10.16 9.61 -11.18
N PHE A 52 -9.09 10.20 -11.75
CA PHE A 52 -9.15 11.55 -12.31
C PHE A 52 -10.10 11.62 -13.52
N ALA A 53 -10.07 10.61 -14.39
CA ALA A 53 -10.98 10.54 -15.53
C ALA A 53 -12.46 10.48 -15.12
N LEU A 54 -12.78 9.69 -14.07
CA LEU A 54 -14.13 9.58 -13.53
C LEU A 54 -14.58 10.88 -12.86
N ILE A 55 -13.71 11.52 -12.09
CA ILE A 55 -14.01 12.83 -11.48
C ILE A 55 -14.32 13.86 -12.57
N LEU A 56 -13.49 13.98 -13.61
CA LEU A 56 -13.73 14.93 -14.71
C LEU A 56 -15.05 14.67 -15.44
N ARG A 57 -15.38 13.39 -15.66
CA ARG A 57 -16.63 13.01 -16.34
C ARG A 57 -17.87 13.24 -15.49
N THR A 58 -17.76 13.11 -14.17
CA THR A 58 -18.91 13.16 -13.25
C THR A 58 -19.06 14.51 -12.55
N ALA A 59 -18.11 15.43 -12.73
CA ALA A 59 -18.03 16.72 -12.03
C ALA A 59 -19.31 17.58 -12.12
N THR A 60 -20.16 17.36 -13.11
CA THR A 60 -21.41 18.10 -13.34
C THR A 60 -22.62 17.48 -12.64
N ASP A 61 -22.51 16.24 -12.15
CA ASP A 61 -23.60 15.48 -11.56
C ASP A 61 -23.40 15.29 -10.05
N TRP A 62 -24.48 15.25 -9.28
CA TRP A 62 -24.44 14.91 -7.84
C TRP A 62 -23.92 13.50 -7.55
N THR A 63 -23.90 12.62 -8.57
CA THR A 63 -23.30 11.28 -8.48
C THR A 63 -21.77 11.33 -8.36
N SER A 64 -21.12 12.47 -8.68
CA SER A 64 -19.68 12.69 -8.46
C SER A 64 -19.24 12.43 -7.02
N ILE A 65 -20.08 12.71 -6.03
CA ILE A 65 -19.76 12.50 -4.60
C ILE A 65 -19.58 10.99 -4.33
N LEU A 66 -20.43 10.15 -4.91
CA LEU A 66 -20.35 8.70 -4.77
C LEU A 66 -19.08 8.17 -5.45
N TRP A 67 -18.77 8.66 -6.65
CA TRP A 67 -17.54 8.32 -7.35
C TRP A 67 -16.29 8.78 -6.59
N ALA A 68 -16.30 9.99 -6.04
CA ALA A 68 -15.21 10.50 -5.20
C ALA A 68 -15.02 9.65 -3.94
N GLY A 69 -16.09 9.20 -3.29
CA GLY A 69 -16.01 8.26 -2.17
C GLY A 69 -15.41 6.90 -2.57
N LEU A 70 -15.85 6.35 -3.71
CA LEU A 70 -15.30 5.11 -4.26
C LEU A 70 -13.80 5.23 -4.53
N VAL A 71 -13.37 6.36 -5.11
CA VAL A 71 -11.96 6.70 -5.36
C VAL A 71 -11.13 6.69 -4.07
N ILE A 72 -11.64 7.33 -3.01
CA ILE A 72 -10.95 7.41 -1.71
C ILE A 72 -10.77 6.01 -1.12
N LEU A 73 -11.73 5.10 -1.34
CA LEU A 73 -11.65 3.70 -0.89
C LEU A 73 -10.75 2.82 -1.77
N LEU A 74 -10.71 3.07 -3.07
CA LEU A 74 -9.85 2.35 -4.03
C LEU A 74 -8.37 2.50 -3.68
N TYR A 75 -7.93 3.70 -3.28
CA TYR A 75 -6.52 3.96 -2.98
C TYR A 75 -5.93 3.03 -1.89
N PRO A 76 -6.48 2.98 -0.65
CA PRO A 76 -5.96 2.07 0.38
C PRO A 76 -6.17 0.61 0.03
N PHE A 77 -7.15 0.26 -0.80
CA PHE A 77 -7.43 -1.13 -1.14
C PHE A 77 -6.43 -1.73 -2.14
N PHE A 78 -5.93 -0.95 -3.09
CA PHE A 78 -5.00 -1.46 -4.11
C PHE A 78 -3.54 -1.12 -3.82
N VAL A 79 -3.27 0.10 -3.35
CA VAL A 79 -1.89 0.59 -3.18
C VAL A 79 -1.26 0.02 -1.90
N ARG A 80 -2.00 0.00 -0.77
CA ARG A 80 -1.45 -0.45 0.52
C ARG A 80 -1.07 -1.93 0.53
N PRO A 81 -1.88 -2.88 -0.01
CA PRO A 81 -1.50 -4.29 -0.02
C PRO A 81 -0.25 -4.57 -0.85
N MET A 82 -0.10 -3.88 -1.99
CA MET A 82 1.11 -3.98 -2.80
C MET A 82 2.33 -3.44 -2.04
N GLN A 83 2.18 -2.31 -1.36
CA GLN A 83 3.22 -1.76 -0.50
C GLN A 83 3.62 -2.75 0.60
N TYR A 84 2.66 -3.34 1.31
CA TYR A 84 2.93 -4.30 2.38
C TYR A 84 3.58 -5.58 1.87
N THR A 85 3.14 -6.09 0.72
CA THR A 85 3.70 -7.29 0.09
C THR A 85 5.16 -7.10 -0.31
N LEU A 86 5.50 -5.93 -0.85
CA LEU A 86 6.88 -5.62 -1.23
C LEU A 86 7.74 -5.27 0.00
N ALA A 87 7.22 -4.46 0.93
CA ALA A 87 7.93 -4.11 2.16
C ALA A 87 8.24 -5.35 3.02
N ALA A 88 7.34 -6.34 3.06
CA ALA A 88 7.55 -7.59 3.81
C ALA A 88 8.79 -8.37 3.37
N LYS A 89 9.29 -8.18 2.14
CA LYS A 89 10.54 -8.80 1.68
C LYS A 89 11.79 -8.22 2.35
N TYR A 90 11.70 -6.98 2.82
CA TYR A 90 12.82 -6.21 3.39
C TYR A 90 12.74 -6.10 4.91
N LEU A 91 11.72 -6.71 5.51
CA LEU A 91 11.66 -6.90 6.94
C LEU A 91 12.63 -8.04 7.31
N ALA A 92 13.44 -7.80 8.35
CA ALA A 92 14.40 -8.78 8.82
C ALA A 92 13.64 -10.04 9.27
N ASP A 93 14.10 -11.21 8.82
CA ASP A 93 13.55 -12.47 9.29
C ASP A 93 13.83 -12.57 10.81
N PRO A 94 12.84 -12.88 11.68
CA PRO A 94 13.06 -13.03 13.12
C PRO A 94 14.16 -14.03 13.49
N GLN A 95 14.60 -14.87 12.54
CA GLN A 95 15.65 -15.86 12.69
C GLN A 95 17.08 -15.31 12.51
N GLN A 96 17.27 -14.09 11.99
CA GLN A 96 18.62 -13.54 11.72
C GLN A 96 19.20 -12.69 12.85
N SER A 97 18.43 -12.31 13.88
CA SER A 97 18.94 -11.54 15.03
C SER A 97 19.36 -12.41 16.22
N GLN A 98 19.56 -13.72 16.02
CA GLN A 98 19.91 -14.66 17.09
C GLN A 98 21.14 -15.55 16.78
N ASN A 99 21.97 -15.17 15.80
CA ASN A 99 23.30 -15.76 15.56
C ASN A 99 24.39 -14.71 15.73
#